data_AF-A0A5E6PVE2-F1
#
_entry.id   AF-A0A5E6PVE2-F1
#
_cell.length_a   1.000
_cell.length_b   1.000
_cell.length_c   1.000
_cell.angle_alpha   90.00
_cell.angle_beta   90.00
_cell.angle_gamma   90.00
#
_symmetry.space_group_name_H-M   'P 1'
#
loop_
_entity.id
_entity.type
_entity.pdbx_description
1 polymer ?
#
loop_
_entity_poly.entity_id
_entity_poly.type
_entity_poly.pdbx_seq_one_letter_code
_entity_poly.pdbx_strand_id
1 'polypeptide(L)'
;MDLLRRVIAETDWTSADVKRNAITRLATILDAATREGMLTKSPAALIELPKRSRKEIDPFTLAEANTIIRQTSNLHKQWVPVPNEMGIRRRPPYNCRHTYATMCAMSGLNPAFIAQQLGHSVQMLLSTYARWLNSSSDWSELEKLKIGIKSVSAEKPAP
;
A
#
# COMPACT_ATOMS: atom_id res chain seq x y z
N MET A 1 9.25 23.56 39.24
CA MET A 1 8.73 22.57 38.25
C MET A 1 9.64 22.61 37.04
N ASP A 2 10.09 21.45 36.56
CA ASP A 2 10.97 21.33 35.39
C ASP A 2 10.25 21.79 34.10
N LEU A 3 10.96 22.46 33.17
CA LEU A 3 10.37 23.12 31.98
C LEU A 3 9.52 22.14 31.16
N LEU A 4 10.00 20.92 30.98
CA LEU A 4 9.34 19.87 30.21
C LEU A 4 8.01 19.43 30.86
N ARG A 5 7.95 19.38 32.20
CA ARG A 5 6.71 19.07 32.93
C ARG A 5 5.68 20.19 32.77
N ARG A 6 6.12 21.45 32.73
CA ARG A 6 5.24 22.60 32.50
C ARG A 6 4.63 22.55 31.10
N VAL A 7 5.46 22.36 30.07
CA VAL A 7 4.99 22.25 28.68
C VAL A 7 4.00 21.10 28.52
N ILE A 8 4.28 19.92 29.10
CA ILE A 8 3.37 18.77 29.02
C ILE A 8 2.03 19.05 29.72
N ALA A 9 2.02 19.85 30.77
CA ALA A 9 0.81 20.22 31.52
C ALA A 9 -0.01 21.31 30.82
N GLU A 10 0.63 22.23 30.12
CA GLU A 10 -0.01 23.34 29.40
C GLU A 10 -0.52 22.94 28.01
N THR A 11 0.00 21.87 27.41
CA THR A 11 -0.47 21.39 26.11
C THR A 11 -1.85 20.74 26.18
N ASP A 12 -2.77 21.17 25.32
CA ASP A 12 -4.05 20.50 25.08
C ASP A 12 -3.87 19.22 24.27
N TRP A 13 -4.08 18.06 24.91
CA TRP A 13 -3.89 16.75 24.31
C TRP A 13 -5.21 16.16 23.78
N THR A 14 -5.24 15.75 22.52
CA THR A 14 -6.43 15.12 21.91
C THR A 14 -6.80 13.79 22.55
N SER A 15 -5.81 13.02 23.01
CA SER A 15 -6.03 11.78 23.77
C SER A 15 -4.80 11.43 24.63
N ALA A 16 -5.00 10.56 25.63
CA ALA A 16 -3.91 10.05 26.46
C ALA A 16 -2.84 9.29 25.64
N ASP A 17 -3.23 8.62 24.57
CA ASP A 17 -2.31 7.93 23.66
C ASP A 17 -1.50 8.92 22.82
N VAL A 18 -2.12 10.01 22.34
CA VAL A 18 -1.40 11.09 21.64
C VAL A 18 -0.37 11.72 22.57
N LYS A 19 -0.76 12.02 23.81
CA LYS A 19 0.14 12.50 24.87
C LYS A 19 1.32 11.54 25.11
N ARG A 20 1.02 10.25 25.30
CA ARG A 20 2.05 9.22 25.51
C ARG A 20 3.02 9.11 24.33
N ASN A 21 2.50 9.09 23.09
CA ASN A 21 3.31 8.98 21.88
C ASN A 21 4.24 10.18 21.69
N ALA A 22 3.74 11.39 21.94
CA ALA A 22 4.54 12.60 21.88
C ALA A 22 5.66 12.60 22.93
N ILE A 23 5.34 12.27 24.18
CA ILE A 23 6.32 12.17 25.27
C ILE A 23 7.38 11.09 24.97
N THR A 24 6.95 9.93 24.46
CA THR A 24 7.88 8.83 24.10
C THR A 24 8.86 9.26 23.02
N ARG A 25 8.38 9.94 21.97
CA ARG A 25 9.25 10.45 20.89
C ARG A 25 10.23 11.50 21.40
N LEU A 26 9.75 12.45 22.20
CA LEU A 26 10.59 13.47 22.84
C LEU A 26 11.66 12.86 23.74
N ALA A 27 11.29 11.90 24.59
CA ALA A 27 12.24 11.19 25.44
C ALA A 27 13.32 10.48 24.62
N THR A 28 12.92 9.81 23.54
CA THR A 28 13.86 9.13 22.63
C THR A 28 14.89 10.09 22.03
N ILE A 29 14.46 11.29 21.63
CA ILE A 29 15.35 12.33 21.08
C ILE A 29 16.30 12.85 22.16
N LEU A 30 15.79 13.13 23.36
CA LEU A 30 16.61 13.63 24.47
C LEU A 30 17.62 12.60 24.98
N ASP A 31 17.24 11.32 24.96
CA ASP A 31 18.13 10.21 25.30
C ASP A 31 19.22 10.02 24.23
N ALA A 32 18.88 10.22 22.95
CA ALA A 32 19.86 10.23 21.87
C ALA A 32 20.85 11.39 22.02
N ALA A 33 20.37 12.60 22.30
CA ALA A 33 21.22 13.77 22.53
C ALA A 33 22.14 13.60 23.77
N THR A 34 21.66 12.91 24.81
CA THR A 34 22.48 12.55 25.98
C THR A 34 23.58 11.55 25.59
N ARG A 35 23.28 10.57 24.73
CA ARG A 35 24.27 9.60 24.23
C ARG A 35 25.36 10.24 23.37
N GLU A 36 24.99 11.28 22.63
CA GLU A 36 25.92 12.10 21.82
C GLU A 36 26.69 13.13 22.66
N GLY A 37 26.46 13.18 23.98
CA GLY A 37 27.14 14.11 24.89
C GLY A 37 26.66 15.56 24.79
N MET A 38 25.59 15.83 24.03
CA MET A 38 25.00 17.17 23.92
C MET A 38 24.23 17.59 25.18
N LEU A 39 23.81 16.61 25.98
CA LEU A 39 23.16 16.81 27.27
C LEU A 39 23.86 15.98 28.34
N THR A 40 23.96 16.51 29.55
CA THR A 40 24.54 15.80 30.71
C THR A 40 23.59 14.76 31.30
N LYS A 41 22.28 14.98 31.19
CA LYS A 41 21.22 14.07 31.64
C LYS A 41 19.95 14.33 30.86
N SER A 42 19.18 13.27 30.59
CA SER A 42 17.90 13.37 29.91
C SER A 42 16.86 14.07 30.79
N PRO A 43 16.31 15.24 30.38
CA PRO A 43 15.24 15.92 31.10
C PRO A 43 13.94 15.10 31.17
N ALA A 44 13.78 14.12 30.28
CA ALA A 44 12.60 13.26 30.23
C ALA A 44 12.64 12.09 31.23
N ALA A 45 13.79 11.83 31.87
CA ALA A 45 14.00 10.66 32.72
C ALA A 45 13.04 10.55 33.92
N LEU A 46 12.48 11.67 34.38
CA LEU A 46 11.59 11.74 35.53
C LEU A 46 10.10 11.91 35.14
N ILE A 47 9.73 11.68 33.88
CA ILE A 47 8.36 11.84 33.40
C ILE A 47 7.65 10.49 33.41
N GLU A 48 6.56 10.41 34.17
CA GLU A 48 5.69 9.24 34.12
C GLU A 48 4.83 9.24 32.85
N LEU A 49 4.92 8.16 32.08
CA LEU A 49 4.12 8.01 30.87
C LEU A 49 2.69 7.55 31.22
N PRO A 50 1.63 8.14 30.63
CA PRO A 50 0.25 7.71 30.83
C PRO A 50 0.06 6.22 30.51
N LYS A 51 -0.61 5.43 31.36
CA LYS A 51 -0.87 4.00 31.08
C LYS A 51 -1.68 3.84 29.78
N ARG A 52 -1.33 2.85 28.97
CA ARG A 52 -2.06 2.52 27.74
C ARG A 52 -3.34 1.77 28.10
N SER A 53 -4.50 2.30 27.72
CA SER A 53 -5.75 1.54 27.75
C SER A 53 -5.79 0.62 26.52
N ARG A 54 -5.95 -0.69 26.73
CA ARG A 54 -6.22 -1.60 25.63
C ARG A 54 -7.66 -1.36 25.19
N LYS A 55 -7.87 -0.98 23.92
CA LYS A 55 -9.22 -0.98 23.35
C LYS A 55 -9.72 -2.41 23.37
N GLU A 56 -10.83 -2.66 24.06
CA GLU A 56 -11.48 -3.96 24.05
C GLU A 56 -11.87 -4.28 22.61
N ILE A 57 -11.47 -5.47 22.16
CA ILE A 57 -11.84 -5.94 20.83
C ILE A 57 -13.30 -6.35 20.96
N ASP A 58 -14.18 -5.67 20.22
CA ASP A 58 -15.59 -6.04 20.12
C ASP A 58 -15.76 -6.93 18.89
N PRO A 59 -15.71 -8.28 19.05
CA PRO A 59 -15.88 -9.17 17.92
C PRO A 59 -17.35 -9.18 17.50
N PHE A 60 -17.59 -9.26 16.18
CA PHE A 60 -18.93 -9.54 15.68
C PHE A 60 -19.49 -10.80 16.33
N THR A 61 -20.75 -10.74 16.75
CA THR A 61 -21.48 -11.94 17.13
C THR A 61 -21.63 -12.86 15.92
N LEU A 62 -21.84 -14.15 16.16
CA LEU A 62 -22.06 -15.11 15.08
C LEU A 62 -23.25 -14.72 14.20
N ALA A 63 -24.30 -14.13 14.79
CA ALA A 63 -25.48 -13.67 14.07
C ALA A 63 -25.18 -12.48 13.15
N GLU A 64 -24.41 -11.49 13.62
CA GLU A 64 -23.96 -10.36 12.81
C GLU A 64 -23.04 -10.82 11.69
N ALA A 65 -22.05 -11.65 12.00
CA ALA A 65 -21.14 -12.22 11.01
C ALA A 65 -21.91 -12.97 9.91
N ASN A 66 -22.87 -13.82 10.29
CA ASN A 66 -23.73 -14.54 9.34
C ASN A 66 -24.60 -13.59 8.50
N THR A 67 -25.07 -12.49 9.08
CA THR A 67 -25.85 -11.48 8.36
C THR A 67 -24.99 -10.77 7.32
N ILE A 68 -23.76 -10.38 7.68
CA ILE A 68 -22.78 -9.76 6.78
C ILE A 68 -22.42 -10.72 5.64
N ILE A 69 -22.16 -11.99 5.94
CA ILE A 69 -21.86 -13.03 4.94
C ILE A 69 -23.05 -13.20 3.99
N ARG A 70 -24.27 -13.30 4.53
CA ARG A 70 -25.50 -13.42 3.74
C ARG A 70 -25.71 -12.21 2.83
N GLN A 71 -25.47 -10.99 3.32
CA GLN A 71 -25.57 -9.80 2.48
C GLN A 71 -24.52 -9.84 1.36
N THR A 72 -23.28 -10.23 1.68
CA THR A 72 -22.16 -10.30 0.71
C THR A 72 -22.39 -11.33 -0.40
N SER A 73 -23.22 -12.34 -0.15
CA SER A 73 -23.62 -13.31 -1.18
C SER A 73 -24.33 -12.66 -2.39
N ASN A 74 -24.89 -11.45 -2.23
CA ASN A 74 -25.51 -10.71 -3.32
C ASN A 74 -24.71 -9.45 -3.70
N LEU A 75 -23.50 -9.67 -4.21
CA LEU A 75 -22.59 -8.62 -4.68
C LEU A 75 -23.29 -7.62 -5.62
N HIS A 76 -24.17 -8.09 -6.50
CA HIS A 76 -24.82 -7.22 -7.48
C HIS A 76 -25.82 -6.24 -6.84
N LYS A 77 -26.57 -6.68 -5.82
CA LYS A 77 -27.48 -5.78 -5.06
C LYS A 77 -26.71 -4.68 -4.33
N GLN A 78 -25.55 -5.01 -3.76
CA GLN A 78 -24.71 -4.02 -3.07
C GLN A 78 -23.98 -3.10 -4.05
N TRP A 79 -23.64 -3.62 -5.22
CA TRP A 79 -22.88 -2.87 -6.22
C TRP A 79 -23.72 -1.82 -6.92
N VAL A 80 -24.99 -2.07 -7.25
CA VAL A 80 -25.78 -1.11 -8.05
C VAL A 80 -25.95 0.28 -7.42
N PRO A 81 -26.24 0.43 -6.11
CA PRO A 81 -26.36 1.74 -5.47
C PRO A 81 -25.09 2.59 -5.56
N VAL A 82 -23.92 1.95 -5.42
CA VAL A 82 -22.63 2.64 -5.25
C VAL A 82 -22.24 3.52 -6.46
N PRO A 83 -22.22 3.03 -7.72
CA PRO A 83 -22.00 3.87 -8.90
C PRO A 83 -23.10 4.90 -9.11
N ASN A 84 -24.36 4.58 -8.77
CA ASN A 84 -25.47 5.50 -8.97
C ASN A 84 -25.35 6.72 -8.05
N GLU A 85 -25.01 6.53 -6.78
CA GLU A 85 -24.75 7.62 -5.82
C GLU A 85 -23.54 8.47 -6.22
N MET A 86 -22.52 7.85 -6.81
CA MET A 86 -21.35 8.56 -7.34
C MET A 86 -21.58 9.24 -8.71
N GLY A 87 -22.78 9.13 -9.30
CA GLY A 87 -23.06 9.64 -10.65
C GLY A 87 -22.27 8.91 -11.76
N ILE A 88 -21.71 7.73 -11.48
CA ILE A 88 -20.98 6.92 -12.43
C ILE A 88 -21.98 6.04 -13.19
N ARG A 89 -21.83 5.98 -14.51
CA ARG A 89 -22.63 5.09 -15.35
C ARG A 89 -22.59 3.65 -14.83
N ARG A 90 -23.78 3.07 -14.63
CA ARG A 90 -23.94 1.68 -14.18
C ARG A 90 -23.11 0.69 -15.01
N ARG A 91 -22.31 -0.10 -14.31
CA ARG A 91 -21.49 -1.18 -14.86
C ARG A 91 -21.59 -2.42 -13.99
N PRO A 92 -21.52 -3.64 -14.53
CA PRO A 92 -21.42 -4.84 -13.70
C PRO A 92 -20.14 -4.83 -12.85
N PRO A 93 -20.13 -5.42 -11.64
CA PRO A 93 -18.91 -5.54 -10.83
C PRO A 93 -17.77 -6.26 -11.57
N TYR A 94 -18.14 -7.21 -12.45
CA TYR A 94 -17.19 -7.96 -13.28
C TYR A 94 -16.29 -7.07 -14.15
N ASN A 95 -16.75 -5.87 -14.52
CA ASN A 95 -15.93 -4.94 -15.30
C ASN A 95 -14.70 -4.44 -14.52
N CYS A 96 -14.79 -4.32 -13.19
CA CYS A 96 -13.64 -3.95 -12.37
C CYS A 96 -12.49 -4.96 -12.50
N ARG A 97 -12.83 -6.25 -12.67
CA ARG A 97 -11.87 -7.32 -12.92
C ARG A 97 -11.14 -7.13 -14.26
N HIS A 98 -11.86 -6.74 -15.30
CA HIS A 98 -11.26 -6.39 -16.60
C HIS A 98 -10.36 -5.16 -16.50
N THR A 99 -10.82 -4.10 -15.84
CA THR A 99 -10.02 -2.88 -15.63
C THR A 99 -8.73 -3.19 -14.87
N TYR A 100 -8.81 -3.98 -13.79
CA TYR A 100 -7.63 -4.41 -13.03
C TYR A 100 -6.63 -5.19 -13.91
N ALA A 101 -7.11 -6.17 -14.69
CA ALA A 101 -6.26 -6.93 -15.59
C ALA A 101 -5.55 -6.05 -16.62
N THR A 102 -6.27 -5.12 -17.25
CA THR A 102 -5.70 -4.16 -18.21
C THR A 102 -4.67 -3.25 -17.55
N MET A 103 -4.96 -2.68 -16.37
CA MET A 103 -3.99 -1.84 -15.66
C MET A 103 -2.71 -2.60 -15.32
N CYS A 104 -2.82 -3.83 -14.81
CA CYS A 104 -1.64 -4.65 -14.51
C CYS A 104 -0.83 -4.98 -15.77
N ALA A 105 -1.50 -5.29 -16.89
CA ALA A 105 -0.83 -5.54 -18.17
C ALA A 105 -0.10 -4.27 -18.67
N MET A 106 -0.76 -3.11 -18.65
CA MET A 106 -0.19 -1.83 -19.06
C MET A 106 0.98 -1.39 -18.16
N SER A 107 0.95 -1.74 -16.87
CA SER A 107 2.04 -1.51 -15.93
C SER A 107 3.19 -2.52 -16.07
N GLY A 108 3.13 -3.46 -17.03
CA GLY A 108 4.20 -4.42 -17.30
C GLY A 108 4.35 -5.51 -16.23
N LEU A 109 3.31 -5.78 -15.43
CA LEU A 109 3.36 -6.85 -14.42
C LEU A 109 3.46 -8.21 -15.11
N ASN A 110 4.15 -9.15 -14.46
CA ASN A 110 4.29 -10.52 -14.96
C ASN A 110 2.91 -11.18 -15.18
N PRO A 111 2.59 -11.65 -16.41
CA PRO A 111 1.31 -12.29 -16.73
C PRO A 111 0.97 -13.48 -15.82
N ALA A 112 1.96 -14.26 -15.36
CA ALA A 112 1.73 -15.37 -14.44
C ALA A 112 1.20 -14.89 -13.09
N PHE A 113 1.74 -13.78 -12.57
CA PHE A 113 1.28 -13.16 -11.33
C PHE A 113 -0.14 -12.63 -11.48
N ILE A 114 -0.45 -11.93 -12.57
CA ILE A 114 -1.79 -11.38 -12.83
C ILE A 114 -2.83 -12.52 -12.92
N ALA A 115 -2.51 -13.59 -13.66
CA ALA A 115 -3.39 -14.74 -13.82
C ALA A 115 -3.68 -15.43 -12.47
N GLN A 116 -2.69 -15.55 -11.59
CA GLN A 116 -2.84 -16.07 -10.24
C GLN A 116 -3.79 -15.20 -9.39
N GLN A 117 -3.64 -13.87 -9.41
CA GLN A 117 -4.52 -12.95 -8.65
C GLN A 117 -5.97 -13.01 -9.16
N LEU A 118 -6.15 -13.16 -10.47
CA LEU A 118 -7.47 -13.34 -11.05
C LEU A 118 -8.00 -14.75 -10.78
N GLY A 119 -7.15 -15.75 -10.58
CA GLY A 119 -7.56 -17.13 -10.32
C GLY A 119 -7.92 -17.90 -11.58
N HIS A 120 -7.29 -17.57 -12.72
CA HIS A 120 -7.49 -18.25 -14.01
C HIS A 120 -6.13 -18.59 -14.64
N SER A 121 -6.13 -19.30 -15.77
CA SER A 121 -4.87 -19.66 -16.46
C SER A 121 -4.22 -18.47 -17.16
N VAL A 122 -2.89 -18.51 -17.31
CA VAL A 122 -2.13 -17.51 -18.06
C VAL A 122 -2.59 -17.45 -19.53
N GLN A 123 -2.93 -18.60 -20.11
CA GLN A 123 -3.46 -18.67 -21.48
C GLN A 123 -4.75 -17.85 -21.63
N MET A 124 -5.68 -17.93 -20.67
CA MET A 124 -6.91 -17.14 -20.68
C MET A 124 -6.63 -15.65 -20.50
N LEU A 125 -5.65 -15.29 -19.66
CA LEU A 125 -5.23 -13.90 -19.51
C LEU A 125 -4.67 -13.37 -20.83
N LEU A 126 -3.73 -14.08 -21.45
CA LEU A 126 -3.08 -13.64 -22.67
C LEU A 126 -4.05 -13.59 -23.86
N SER A 127 -5.01 -14.51 -23.96
CA SER A 127 -6.02 -14.47 -25.03
C SER A 127 -6.87 -13.20 -25.01
N THR A 128 -7.05 -12.60 -23.83
CA THR A 128 -7.91 -11.42 -23.64
C THR A 128 -7.12 -10.12 -23.55
N TYR A 129 -5.97 -10.12 -22.87
CA TYR A 129 -5.25 -8.91 -22.49
C TYR A 129 -3.87 -8.75 -23.12
N ALA A 130 -3.37 -9.71 -23.93
CA ALA A 130 -2.03 -9.60 -24.52
C ALA A 130 -1.82 -8.32 -25.34
N ARG A 131 -2.88 -7.77 -25.95
CA ARG A 131 -2.83 -6.48 -26.66
C ARG A 131 -2.30 -5.33 -25.79
N TRP A 132 -2.48 -5.40 -24.47
CA TRP A 132 -2.07 -4.35 -23.53
C TRP A 132 -0.71 -4.60 -22.87
N LEU A 133 -0.03 -5.71 -23.21
CA LEU A 133 1.36 -5.96 -22.79
C LEU A 133 2.36 -5.20 -23.65
N ASN A 134 2.01 -4.92 -24.91
CA ASN A 134 2.86 -4.17 -25.82
C ASN A 134 2.60 -2.67 -25.60
N SER A 135 3.50 -2.04 -24.84
CA SER A 135 3.59 -0.59 -24.78
C SER A 135 4.63 -0.12 -25.81
N SER A 136 4.74 1.18 -26.07
CA SER A 136 5.73 1.82 -26.98
C SER A 136 7.22 1.50 -26.67
N SER A 137 7.46 0.61 -25.71
CA SER A 137 8.72 0.16 -25.12
C SER A 137 9.24 -1.17 -25.68
N ASP A 138 8.62 -1.77 -26.71
CA ASP A 138 9.10 -3.02 -27.33
C ASP A 138 10.60 -2.92 -27.73
N TRP A 139 11.03 -1.74 -28.16
CA TRP A 139 12.44 -1.43 -28.45
C TRP A 139 13.36 -1.48 -27.21
N SER A 140 12.86 -1.11 -26.04
CA SER A 140 13.62 -1.18 -24.77
C SER A 140 13.68 -2.60 -24.20
N GLU A 141 12.70 -3.46 -24.51
CA GLU A 141 12.78 -4.90 -24.17
C GLU A 141 13.82 -5.61 -25.06
N LEU A 142 13.91 -5.22 -26.34
CA LEU A 142 14.99 -5.65 -27.23
C LEU A 142 16.37 -5.20 -26.72
N GLU A 143 16.46 -4.02 -26.12
CA GLU A 143 17.72 -3.50 -25.54
C GLU A 143 18.21 -4.30 -24.32
N LYS A 144 17.30 -5.00 -23.62
CA LYS A 144 17.65 -5.93 -22.53
C LYS A 144 18.30 -7.23 -23.05
N LEU A 145 18.17 -7.54 -24.34
CA LEU A 145 18.94 -8.59 -24.98
C LEU A 145 20.40 -8.12 -25.11
N LYS A 146 21.17 -8.22 -24.03
CA LYS A 146 22.64 -8.10 -24.02
C LYS A 146 23.31 -9.30 -24.71
N ILE A 147 22.70 -9.83 -25.78
CA ILE A 147 23.28 -10.88 -26.59
C ILE A 147 24.14 -10.15 -27.62
N GLY A 148 25.42 -10.03 -27.31
CA GLY A 148 26.42 -9.65 -28.29
C GLY A 148 26.42 -10.67 -29.42
N ILE A 149 25.67 -10.41 -30.49
CA ILE A 149 26.10 -10.87 -31.80
C ILE A 149 27.38 -10.08 -32.04
N LYS A 150 28.55 -10.72 -31.91
CA LYS A 150 29.75 -10.20 -32.56
C LYS A 150 29.37 -10.05 -34.03
N SER A 151 29.05 -8.83 -34.44
CA SER A 151 28.96 -8.49 -35.85
C SER A 151 30.28 -8.95 -36.46
N VAL A 152 30.24 -9.99 -37.29
CA VAL A 152 31.35 -10.25 -38.20
C VAL A 152 31.49 -8.97 -39.01
N SER A 153 32.62 -8.28 -38.85
CA SER A 153 32.93 -7.06 -39.61
C SER A 153 32.69 -7.36 -41.08
N ALA A 154 31.67 -6.72 -41.66
CA ALA A 154 31.51 -6.69 -43.10
C ALA A 154 32.71 -5.90 -43.64
N GLU A 155 33.67 -6.61 -44.22
CA GLU A 155 34.76 -6.03 -44.97
C GLU A 155 34.13 -5.25 -46.14
N LYS A 156 34.29 -3.93 -46.13
CA LYS A 156 33.83 -3.06 -47.22
C LYS A 156 34.67 -3.41 -48.45
N PRO A 157 34.09 -3.77 -49.60
CA PRO A 157 34.88 -3.81 -50.82
C PRO A 157 35.34 -2.38 -51.14
N ALA A 158 36.64 -2.24 -51.38
CA ALA A 158 37.35 -1.00 -51.67
C ALA A 158 36.92 -0.39 -53.03
N PRO A 159 37.28 0.86 -53.33
CA PRO A 159 36.48 1.87 -54.04
C PRO A 159 36.12 1.55 -55.50
#